data_AF-A0A1D2MB88-F1
#
_entry.id   AF-A0A1D2MB88-F1
#
_cell.length_a   1.000
_cell.length_b   1.000
_cell.length_c   1.000
_cell.angle_alpha   90.00
_cell.angle_beta   90.00
_cell.angle_gamma   90.00
#
_symmetry.space_group_name_H-M   'P 1'
#
loop_
_entity.id
_entity.type
_entity.pdbx_description
1 polymer ?
#
loop_
_entity_poly.entity_id
_entity_poly.type
_entity_poly.pdbx_seq_one_letter_code
_entity_poly.pdbx_strand_id
1 'polypeptide(L)'
;MITHKEWNGIGNIPNLYKENKGPIWKGDFSEPFAVQCFPLYSLLLAIGRTSVDYMSLDIEGAEFEILKTIPFDKVSFKVISVEVNQKEQQVMEFLKMRGYISVASVREPYVDDVIFVHTDLLQSSTPKQ
;
A
#
# COMPACT_ATOMS: atom_id res chain seq x y z
N MET A 1 -9.35 27.03 4.00
CA MET A 1 -8.01 26.89 3.41
C MET A 1 -7.53 25.47 3.69
N ILE A 2 -7.22 24.69 2.65
CA ILE A 2 -6.52 23.41 2.81
C ILE A 2 -5.05 23.77 3.00
N THR A 3 -4.52 23.56 4.20
CA THR A 3 -3.09 23.69 4.44
C THR A 3 -2.38 22.50 3.80
N HIS A 4 -1.64 22.75 2.73
CA HIS A 4 -0.77 21.75 2.13
C HIS A 4 0.39 21.49 3.09
N LYS A 5 0.60 20.22 3.44
CA LYS A 5 1.78 19.79 4.17
C LYS A 5 2.79 19.31 3.14
N GLU A 6 3.92 20.00 3.07
CA GLU A 6 5.05 19.56 2.27
C GLU A 6 5.72 18.40 2.98
N TRP A 7 5.94 17.32 2.25
CA TRP A 7 6.70 16.17 2.70
C TRP A 7 7.90 16.03 1.77
N ASN A 8 9.05 15.67 2.35
CA ASN A 8 10.18 15.22 1.56
C ASN A 8 9.77 13.92 0.88
N GLY A 9 9.68 13.92 -0.45
CA GLY A 9 9.50 12.69 -1.21
C GLY A 9 10.70 11.78 -0.97
N ILE A 10 10.49 10.64 -0.29
CA ILE A 10 11.47 9.57 -0.24
C ILE A 10 11.02 8.54 -1.28
N GLY A 11 11.50 8.71 -2.51
CA GLY A 11 11.32 7.73 -3.56
C GLY A 11 12.67 7.14 -3.92
N ASN A 12 13.15 6.18 -3.12
CA ASN A 12 14.30 5.35 -3.46
C ASN A 12 14.51 4.27 -2.39
N ILE A 13 14.90 3.05 -2.77
CA ILE A 13 15.58 2.11 -1.87
C ILE A 13 17.04 2.60 -1.74
N PRO A 14 17.46 3.25 -0.64
CA PRO A 14 18.79 3.89 -0.56
C PRO A 14 19.95 2.90 -0.67
N ASN A 15 19.68 1.61 -0.44
CA ASN A 15 20.66 0.53 -0.50
C ASN A 15 20.79 -0.12 -1.89
N LEU A 16 19.87 0.10 -2.84
CA LEU A 16 20.00 -0.44 -4.21
C LEU A 16 20.88 0.40 -5.15
N TYR A 17 21.21 1.62 -4.75
CA TYR A 17 21.96 2.57 -5.60
C TYR A 17 23.23 3.09 -4.94
N LYS A 18 23.81 2.34 -4.00
CA LYS A 18 25.12 2.77 -3.44
C LYS A 18 26.24 2.75 -4.47
N GLU A 19 26.11 1.97 -5.54
CA GLU A 19 27.09 1.96 -6.63
C GLU A 19 26.43 1.57 -7.96
N ASN A 20 25.97 2.53 -8.77
CA ASN A 20 25.83 2.29 -10.21
C ASN A 20 25.99 3.57 -11.03
N LYS A 21 27.25 3.83 -11.39
CA LYS A 21 27.66 4.70 -12.49
C LYS A 21 27.32 4.05 -13.85
N GLY A 22 26.04 3.73 -14.09
CA GLY A 22 25.55 3.23 -15.37
C GLY A 22 25.15 4.38 -16.30
N PRO A 23 25.34 4.28 -17.64
CA PRO A 23 25.19 5.41 -18.57
C PRO A 23 23.73 5.86 -18.83
N ILE A 24 22.72 5.24 -18.20
CA ILE A 24 21.30 5.40 -18.57
C ILE A 24 20.47 6.17 -17.52
N TRP A 25 20.94 6.28 -16.27
CA TRP A 25 20.20 6.96 -15.20
C TRP A 25 20.95 8.22 -14.73
N LYS A 26 20.83 9.31 -15.48
CA LYS A 26 21.37 10.65 -15.11
C LYS A 26 20.35 11.46 -14.29
N GLY A 27 19.71 10.85 -13.30
CA GLY A 27 18.86 11.54 -12.34
C GLY A 27 19.51 11.44 -10.96
N ASP A 28 19.89 12.56 -10.38
CA ASP A 28 20.24 12.61 -8.96
C ASP A 28 18.94 12.61 -8.15
N PHE A 29 18.47 11.40 -7.81
CA PHE A 29 17.32 11.20 -6.92
C PHE A 29 17.73 11.17 -5.44
N SER A 30 18.94 11.62 -5.10
CA SER A 30 19.40 11.69 -3.71
C SER A 30 18.93 12.96 -2.99
N GLU A 31 18.58 14.00 -3.76
CA GLU A 31 18.06 15.25 -3.22
C GLU A 31 16.53 15.18 -3.04
N PRO A 32 16.01 15.34 -1.80
CA PRO A 32 14.58 15.42 -1.57
C PRO A 32 13.96 16.58 -2.34
N PHE A 33 12.78 16.36 -2.92
CA PHE A 33 11.98 17.41 -3.54
C PHE A 33 10.57 17.43 -2.96
N ALA A 34 9.97 18.62 -2.95
CA ALA A 34 8.61 18.81 -2.48
C ALA A 34 7.63 18.20 -3.49
N VAL A 35 6.77 17.31 -2.99
CA VAL A 35 5.68 16.71 -3.76
C VAL A 35 4.35 17.05 -3.12
N GLN A 36 3.35 17.28 -3.96
CA GLN A 36 1.97 17.38 -3.47
C GLN A 36 1.42 15.98 -3.26
N CYS A 37 1.02 15.69 -2.02
CA CYS A 37 0.39 14.42 -1.66
C CYS A 37 -1.08 14.64 -1.28
N PHE A 38 -1.93 13.68 -1.67
CA PHE A 38 -3.33 13.62 -1.26
C PHE A 38 -3.61 12.28 -0.58
N PRO A 39 -4.46 12.24 0.47
CA PRO A 39 -4.92 10.98 1.02
C PRO A 39 -5.63 10.17 -0.06
N LEU A 40 -5.36 8.86 -0.14
CA LEU A 40 -6.03 7.94 -1.08
C LEU A 40 -7.57 8.08 -1.02
N TYR A 41 -8.12 8.20 0.20
CA TYR A 41 -9.56 8.42 0.39
C TYR A 41 -10.10 9.68 -0.32
N SER A 42 -9.32 10.77 -0.36
CA SER A 42 -9.73 12.00 -1.07
C SER A 42 -9.78 11.79 -2.58
N LEU A 43 -8.82 11.05 -3.14
CA LEU A 43 -8.78 10.72 -4.56
C LEU A 43 -9.95 9.80 -4.94
N LEU A 44 -10.27 8.81 -4.11
CA LEU A 44 -11.40 7.90 -4.32
C LEU A 44 -12.74 8.66 -4.29
N LEU A 45 -12.93 9.58 -3.34
CA LEU A 45 -14.12 10.44 -3.32
C LEU A 45 -14.24 11.32 -4.57
N ALA A 46 -13.13 11.85 -5.08
CA ALA A 46 -13.13 12.69 -6.27
C ALA A 46 -13.62 11.94 -7.53
N ILE A 47 -13.42 10.63 -7.60
CA ILE A 47 -13.90 9.77 -8.69
C ILE A 47 -15.23 9.06 -8.34
N GLY A 48 -15.88 9.42 -7.24
CA GLY A 48 -17.16 8.85 -6.82
C GLY A 48 -17.07 7.37 -6.42
N ARG A 49 -15.94 6.93 -5.86
CA ARG A 49 -15.72 5.55 -5.43
C ARG A 49 -15.37 5.46 -3.95
N THR A 50 -15.92 4.46 -3.29
CA THR A 50 -15.59 4.07 -1.90
C THR A 50 -15.43 2.56 -1.76
N SER A 51 -15.65 1.79 -2.83
CA SER A 51 -15.37 0.37 -2.89
C SER A 51 -14.41 0.12 -4.04
N VAL A 52 -13.34 -0.60 -3.74
CA VAL A 52 -12.25 -0.91 -4.64
C VAL A 52 -12.10 -2.44 -4.69
N ASP A 53 -12.07 -3.00 -5.90
CA ASP A 53 -11.95 -4.44 -6.06
C ASP A 53 -10.55 -4.95 -5.68
N TYR A 54 -9.52 -4.18 -5.99
CA TYR A 54 -8.13 -4.55 -5.73
C TYR A 54 -7.27 -3.32 -5.45
N MET A 55 -6.43 -3.40 -4.42
CA MET A 55 -5.39 -2.43 -4.12
C MET A 55 -4.04 -3.14 -3.98
N SER A 56 -3.03 -2.65 -4.70
CA SER A 56 -1.62 -3.04 -4.50
C SER A 56 -0.93 -1.94 -3.71
N LEU A 57 -0.30 -2.29 -2.59
CA LEU A 57 0.45 -1.35 -1.75
C LEU A 57 1.92 -1.80 -1.67
N ASP A 58 2.73 -1.17 -2.49
CA ASP A 58 4.17 -1.39 -2.63
C ASP A 58 4.80 -0.02 -2.86
N ILE A 59 5.41 0.54 -1.81
CA ILE A 59 5.97 1.90 -1.80
C ILE A 59 7.34 1.93 -1.11
N GLU A 60 8.02 0.79 -1.07
CA GLU A 60 9.40 0.65 -0.64
C GLU A 60 9.64 0.97 0.86
N GLY A 61 8.74 0.49 1.74
CA GLY A 61 8.96 0.36 3.19
C GLY A 61 8.04 1.16 4.12
N ALA A 62 7.12 1.96 3.55
CA ALA A 62 6.18 2.80 4.30
C ALA A 62 4.74 2.22 4.35
N GLU A 63 4.54 0.99 3.90
CA GLU A 63 3.23 0.33 3.69
C GLU A 63 2.42 0.33 4.99
N PHE A 64 3.00 -0.14 6.10
CA PHE A 64 2.31 -0.19 7.39
C PHE A 64 1.89 1.19 7.90
N GLU A 65 2.68 2.23 7.64
CA GLU A 65 2.32 3.60 8.02
C GLU A 65 1.16 4.12 7.18
N ILE A 66 1.16 3.85 5.87
CA ILE A 66 0.04 4.20 4.98
C ILE A 66 -1.23 3.46 5.36
N LEU A 67 -1.17 2.15 5.64
CA LEU A 67 -2.33 1.37 6.08
C LEU A 67 -3.03 2.00 7.30
N LYS A 68 -2.28 2.54 8.26
CA LYS A 68 -2.84 3.25 9.43
C LYS A 68 -3.62 4.53 9.08
N THR A 69 -3.35 5.14 7.92
CA THR A 69 -4.04 6.36 7.48
C THR A 69 -5.35 6.11 6.75
N ILE A 70 -5.61 4.86 6.33
CA ILE A 70 -6.80 4.50 5.57
C ILE A 70 -8.03 4.46 6.50
N PRO A 71 -9.12 5.19 6.18
CA PRO A 71 -10.37 5.13 6.93
C PRO A 71 -11.20 3.90 6.49
N PHE A 72 -10.86 2.72 6.99
CA PHE A 72 -11.51 1.44 6.63
C PHE A 72 -13.02 1.39 6.96
N ASP A 73 -13.53 2.33 7.77
CA ASP A 73 -14.96 2.54 8.01
C ASP A 73 -15.67 3.26 6.85
N LYS A 74 -14.92 3.91 5.96
CA LYS A 74 -15.43 4.75 4.85
C LYS A 74 -15.05 4.26 3.46
N VAL A 75 -13.99 3.44 3.36
CA VAL A 75 -13.54 2.82 2.12
C VAL A 75 -13.31 1.33 2.34
N SER A 76 -13.77 0.51 1.39
CA SER A 76 -13.57 -0.94 1.40
C SER A 76 -12.72 -1.40 0.23
N PHE A 77 -11.86 -2.38 0.50
CA PHE A 77 -11.06 -3.08 -0.49
C PHE A 77 -11.46 -4.55 -0.45
N LYS A 78 -11.81 -5.13 -1.59
CA LYS A 78 -12.12 -6.56 -1.67
C LYS A 78 -10.88 -7.41 -1.49
N VAL A 79 -9.81 -7.02 -2.17
CA VAL A 79 -8.49 -7.67 -2.11
C VAL A 79 -7.41 -6.59 -1.95
N ILE A 80 -6.43 -6.85 -1.09
CA ILE A 80 -5.25 -6.00 -0.90
C ILE A 80 -4.00 -6.85 -1.04
N SER A 81 -3.05 -6.50 -1.90
CA SER A 81 -1.67 -6.97 -1.79
C SER A 81 -0.83 -5.93 -1.07
N VAL A 82 0.03 -6.36 -0.17
CA VAL A 82 0.94 -5.48 0.57
C VAL A 82 2.33 -6.06 0.53
N GLU A 83 3.31 -5.25 0.13
CA GLU A 83 4.72 -5.54 0.34
C GLU A 83 5.00 -5.46 1.86
N VAL A 84 5.28 -6.59 2.50
CA VAL A 84 5.34 -6.64 3.97
C VAL A 84 6.72 -6.41 4.54
N ASN A 85 7.77 -6.82 3.83
CA ASN A 85 9.16 -6.73 4.27
C ASN A 85 9.31 -7.14 5.76
N GLN A 86 10.05 -6.36 6.56
CA GLN A 86 10.28 -6.64 7.98
C GLN A 86 9.04 -6.41 8.89
N LYS A 87 7.90 -5.97 8.34
CA LYS A 87 6.70 -5.59 9.08
C LYS A 87 5.53 -6.56 8.91
N GLU A 88 5.76 -7.76 8.37
CA GLU A 88 4.71 -8.77 8.09
C GLU A 88 3.76 -9.00 9.26
N GLN A 89 4.27 -9.28 10.45
CA GLN A 89 3.42 -9.53 11.61
C GLN A 89 2.48 -8.34 11.92
N GLN A 90 2.99 -7.11 11.84
CA GLN A 90 2.23 -5.90 12.13
C GLN A 90 1.13 -5.66 11.09
N VAL A 91 1.45 -5.89 9.81
CA VAL A 91 0.48 -5.80 8.70
C VAL A 91 -0.61 -6.86 8.85
N MET A 92 -0.21 -8.11 9.12
CA MET A 92 -1.12 -9.24 9.30
C MET A 92 -2.11 -9.00 10.45
N GLU A 93 -1.63 -8.61 11.62
CA GLU A 93 -2.48 -8.32 12.78
C GLU A 93 -3.41 -7.13 12.51
N PHE A 94 -2.90 -6.07 11.89
CA PHE A 94 -3.65 -4.86 11.61
C PHE A 94 -4.79 -5.07 10.61
N LEU A 95 -4.53 -5.82 9.53
CA LEU A 95 -5.53 -6.15 8.52
C LEU A 95 -6.53 -7.20 9.03
N LYS A 96 -6.08 -8.15 9.85
CA LYS A 96 -6.97 -9.11 10.53
C LYS A 96 -8.01 -8.41 11.40
N MET A 97 -7.61 -7.41 12.18
CA MET A 97 -8.55 -6.59 12.97
C MET A 97 -9.56 -5.80 12.12
N ARG A 98 -9.34 -5.69 10.81
CA ARG A 98 -10.18 -4.97 9.84
C ARG A 98 -10.96 -5.92 8.91
N GLY A 99 -11.06 -7.19 9.28
CA GLY A 99 -11.87 -8.14 8.52
C GLY A 99 -11.17 -8.74 7.30
N TYR A 100 -9.84 -8.72 7.25
CA TYR A 100 -9.08 -9.36 6.17
C TYR A 100 -8.42 -10.66 6.64
N ILE A 101 -8.26 -11.61 5.73
CA ILE A 101 -7.42 -12.80 5.92
C ILE A 101 -6.38 -12.89 4.81
N SER A 102 -5.18 -13.37 5.12
CA SER A 102 -4.18 -13.71 4.11
C SER A 102 -4.58 -14.99 3.38
N VAL A 103 -4.56 -14.98 2.05
CA VAL A 103 -4.92 -16.14 1.22
C VAL A 103 -3.76 -16.67 0.37
N ALA A 104 -2.77 -15.83 0.10
CA ALA A 104 -1.59 -16.18 -0.69
C ALA A 104 -0.43 -15.22 -0.37
N SER A 105 0.76 -15.59 -0.83
CA SER A 105 1.97 -14.76 -0.78
C SER A 105 2.77 -14.97 -2.05
N VAL A 106 3.38 -13.91 -2.57
CA VAL A 106 4.34 -13.97 -3.68
C VAL A 106 5.71 -13.63 -3.12
N ARG A 107 6.64 -14.57 -3.18
CA ARG A 107 7.98 -14.43 -2.62
C ARG A 107 9.02 -14.82 -3.65
N GLU A 108 9.80 -13.83 -4.06
CA GLU A 108 10.91 -13.96 -5.01
C GLU A 108 12.06 -13.06 -4.51
N PRO A 109 13.27 -13.15 -5.07
CA PRO A 109 14.31 -12.17 -4.75
C PRO A 109 13.78 -10.74 -4.96
N TYR A 110 13.83 -9.92 -3.91
CA TYR A 110 13.31 -8.54 -3.88
C TYR A 110 11.79 -8.40 -4.01
N VAL A 111 11.02 -9.47 -3.76
CA VAL A 111 9.54 -9.44 -3.74
C VAL A 111 9.06 -10.14 -2.48
N ASP A 112 8.24 -9.46 -1.69
CA ASP A 112 7.67 -10.00 -0.44
C ASP A 112 6.24 -9.50 -0.24
N ASP A 113 5.34 -9.92 -1.14
CA ASP A 113 3.92 -9.56 -1.11
C ASP A 113 3.09 -10.59 -0.37
N VAL A 114 2.17 -10.10 0.47
CA VAL A 114 1.09 -10.90 1.04
C VAL A 114 -0.25 -10.42 0.50
N ILE A 115 -1.08 -11.36 0.05
CA ILE A 115 -2.40 -11.10 -0.53
C ILE A 115 -3.48 -11.36 0.51
N PHE A 116 -4.28 -10.34 0.77
CA PHE A 116 -5.35 -10.32 1.74
C PHE A 116 -6.71 -10.20 1.06
N VAL A 117 -7.72 -10.90 1.58
CA VAL A 117 -9.10 -10.87 1.09
C VAL A 117 -10.02 -10.49 2.24
N HIS A 118 -10.98 -9.58 1.99
CA HIS A 118 -11.99 -9.23 2.97
C HIS A 118 -12.95 -10.41 3.21
N THR A 119 -13.25 -10.71 4.47
CA THR A 119 -14.01 -11.91 4.87
C THR A 119 -15.44 -11.94 4.32
N ASP A 120 -16.02 -10.80 3.98
CA ASP A 120 -17.34 -10.71 3.33
C ASP A 120 -17.40 -11.49 2.00
N LEU A 121 -16.27 -11.61 1.29
CA LEU A 121 -16.20 -12.37 0.03
C LEU A 121 -16.26 -13.89 0.24
N LEU A 122 -15.97 -14.35 1.45
CA LEU A 122 -16.01 -15.77 1.79
C LEU A 122 -17.42 -16.21 2.17
N GLN A 123 -18.26 -15.29 2.64
CA GLN A 123 -19.64 -15.56 3.05
C GLN A 123 -20.58 -15.73 1.85
N SER A 124 -20.28 -15.10 0.71
CA SER A 124 -21.05 -15.24 -0.53
C SER A 124 -20.97 -16.63 -1.19
N SER A 125 -20.14 -17.54 -0.66
CA SER A 125 -19.92 -18.89 -1.18
C SER A 125 -20.87 -19.95 -0.61
N THR A 126 -21.77 -19.57 0.30
CA THR A 126 -22.78 -20.48 0.84
C THR A 126 -24.07 -20.31 0.04
N PRO A 127 -24.57 -21.34 -0.67
CA PRO A 127 -25.87 -21.26 -1.32
C PRO A 127 -26.92 -20.92 -0.27
N LYS A 128 -27.69 -19.86 -0.48
CA LYS A 128 -28.95 -19.69 0.26
C LYS A 128 -29.81 -20.91 -0.06
N GLN A 129 -30.09 -21.74 0.95
CA GLN A 129 -31.13 -22.77 0.88
C GLN A 129 -32.48 -22.11 0.64
#